data_AF-A0A8S2UAA2-F1
#
_entry.id   AF-A0A8S2UAA2-F1
#
_cell.length_a   1.000
_cell.length_b   1.000
_cell.length_c   1.000
_cell.angle_alpha   90.00
_cell.angle_beta   90.00
_cell.angle_gamma   90.00
#
_symmetry.space_group_name_H-M   'P 1'
#
loop_
_entity.id
_entity.type
_entity.pdbx_description
1 polymer ?
#
loop_
_entity_poly.entity_id
_entity_poly.type
_entity_poly.pdbx_seq_one_letter_code
_entity_poly.pdbx_strand_id
1 'polypeptide(L)'
;MNRLSYSLLILAIVATVYSTDYFVEKFEDESYKSRWVKSAAKSDLGDFKLSHGKFYGDAKKDLGLQTSEDARFYAISSKFDEFSNEGKTLVIQFTVKHEQKIDCGGGYVKVYPSDTNQNEITGDSPYHIMF
;
A
#
# COMPACT_ATOMS: atom_id res chain seq x y z
N MET A 1 -26.29 -4.55 46.66
CA MET A 1 -25.35 -4.66 45.51
C MET A 1 -25.37 -3.34 44.76
N ASN A 2 -24.25 -2.61 44.77
CA ASN A 2 -24.18 -1.17 44.45
C ASN A 2 -24.12 -0.89 42.95
N ARG A 3 -24.85 0.14 42.48
CA ARG A 3 -24.78 0.67 41.10
C ARG A 3 -23.35 1.03 40.67
N LEU A 4 -22.50 1.40 41.62
CA LEU A 4 -21.07 1.67 41.42
C LEU A 4 -20.28 0.46 40.92
N SER A 5 -20.65 -0.77 41.34
CA SER A 5 -20.01 -2.01 40.90
C SER A 5 -20.34 -2.35 39.44
N TYR A 6 -21.54 -1.97 38.96
CA TYR A 6 -21.92 -2.15 37.56
C TYR A 6 -21.22 -1.13 36.65
N SER A 7 -21.03 0.12 37.11
CA SER A 7 -20.28 1.13 36.37
C SER A 7 -18.80 0.78 36.19
N LEU A 8 -18.16 0.19 37.21
CA LEU A 8 -16.79 -0.31 37.12
C LEU A 8 -16.64 -1.53 36.19
N LEU A 9 -17.66 -2.41 36.14
CA LEU A 9 -17.65 -3.56 35.24
C LEU A 9 -17.82 -3.16 33.77
N ILE A 10 -18.65 -2.15 33.48
CA ILE A 10 -18.87 -1.66 32.11
C ILE A 10 -17.64 -0.92 31.58
N LEU A 11 -16.89 -0.21 32.44
CA LEU A 11 -15.63 0.43 32.05
C LEU A 11 -14.48 -0.58 31.81
N ALA A 12 -14.57 -1.78 32.38
CA ALA A 12 -13.59 -2.85 32.22
C ALA A 12 -13.75 -3.67 30.92
N ILE A 13 -14.88 -3.55 30.22
CA ILE A 13 -15.14 -4.25 28.94
C ILE A 13 -14.94 -3.28 27.76
N VAL A 14 -13.95 -2.41 27.84
CA VAL A 14 -13.38 -1.81 26.62
C VAL A 14 -12.29 -2.76 26.18
N ALA A 15 -12.68 -3.79 25.42
CA ALA A 15 -11.70 -4.61 24.70
C ALA A 15 -10.98 -3.68 23.72
N THR A 16 -9.77 -3.26 24.07
CA THR A 16 -8.92 -2.47 23.19
C THR A 16 -8.45 -3.37 22.06
N VAL A 17 -9.05 -3.20 20.88
CA VAL A 17 -8.56 -3.80 19.66
C VAL A 17 -7.32 -3.01 19.23
N TYR A 18 -6.15 -3.62 19.33
CA TYR A 18 -4.91 -3.06 18.81
C TYR A 18 -4.64 -3.63 17.42
N SER A 19 -4.38 -2.76 16.44
CA SER A 19 -3.76 -3.14 15.17
C SER A 19 -2.31 -2.70 15.16
N THR A 20 -1.43 -3.52 14.60
CA THR A 20 -0.08 -3.11 14.25
C THR A 20 -0.09 -2.65 12.80
N ASP A 21 0.27 -1.39 12.58
CA ASP A 21 0.41 -0.83 11.25
C ASP A 21 1.83 -1.13 10.74
N TYR A 22 1.96 -2.16 9.91
CA TYR A 22 3.27 -2.56 9.35
C TYR A 22 3.73 -1.63 8.22
N PHE A 23 2.81 -1.09 7.44
CA PHE A 23 3.10 -0.18 6.34
C PHE A 23 1.93 0.76 6.09
N VAL A 24 2.22 2.05 6.02
CA VAL A 24 1.23 3.09 5.69
C VAL A 24 1.90 4.06 4.73
N GLU A 25 1.31 4.23 3.56
CA GLU A 25 1.69 5.26 2.59
C GLU A 25 0.44 6.03 2.17
N LYS A 26 0.51 7.36 2.26
CA LYS A 26 -0.60 8.28 1.96
C LYS A 26 -0.22 9.31 0.89
N PHE A 27 1.04 9.32 0.43
CA PHE A 27 1.52 10.18 -0.65
C PHE A 27 1.22 11.68 -0.44
N GLU A 28 1.55 12.20 0.74
CA GLU A 28 1.28 13.61 1.09
C GLU A 28 2.08 14.60 0.22
N ASP A 29 3.26 14.19 -0.25
CA ASP A 29 4.17 14.94 -1.10
C ASP A 29 5.20 14.02 -1.79
N GLU A 30 6.20 14.62 -2.44
CA GLU A 30 7.29 13.96 -3.16
C GLU A 30 8.26 13.17 -2.25
N SER A 31 8.11 13.20 -0.92
CA SER A 31 8.95 12.44 0.01
C SER A 31 8.86 10.94 -0.20
N TYR A 32 7.81 10.43 -0.85
CA TYR A 32 7.69 9.01 -1.22
C TYR A 32 8.90 8.51 -2.01
N LYS A 33 9.58 9.38 -2.77
CA LYS A 33 10.79 9.05 -3.53
C LYS A 33 11.96 8.54 -2.68
N SER A 34 11.98 8.82 -1.38
CA SER A 34 13.00 8.25 -0.47
C SER A 34 12.66 6.83 0.01
N ARG A 35 11.38 6.42 -0.11
CA ARG A 35 10.85 5.13 0.38
C ARG A 35 10.54 4.15 -0.75
N TRP A 36 10.25 4.65 -1.94
CA TRP A 36 9.84 3.88 -3.09
C TRP A 36 10.95 3.79 -4.13
N VAL A 37 11.24 2.58 -4.59
CA VAL A 37 12.30 2.25 -5.54
C VAL A 37 11.68 1.71 -6.82
N LYS A 38 11.98 2.37 -7.95
CA LYS A 38 11.67 1.85 -9.29
C LYS A 38 12.65 0.72 -9.60
N SER A 39 12.15 -0.42 -10.07
CA SER A 39 13.00 -1.53 -10.51
C SER A 39 13.90 -1.10 -11.67
N ALA A 40 15.10 -1.64 -11.74
CA ALA A 40 16.06 -1.47 -12.82
C ALA A 40 16.11 -2.71 -13.74
N ALA A 41 15.23 -3.69 -13.53
CA ALA A 41 15.26 -4.98 -14.25
C ALA A 41 15.00 -4.85 -15.76
N LYS A 42 14.35 -3.77 -16.19
CA LYS A 42 14.16 -3.42 -17.61
C LYS A 42 14.33 -1.92 -17.81
N SER A 43 14.91 -1.54 -18.94
CA SER A 43 15.18 -0.14 -19.27
C SER A 43 13.93 0.64 -19.71
N ASP A 44 12.88 -0.06 -20.14
CA ASP A 44 11.65 0.52 -20.68
C ASP A 44 10.47 0.48 -19.70
N LEU A 45 10.74 0.37 -18.40
CA LEU A 45 9.69 0.48 -17.38
C LEU A 45 9.10 1.89 -17.36
N GLY A 46 7.77 1.97 -17.30
CA GLY A 46 7.06 3.24 -17.24
C GLY A 46 7.31 4.00 -15.93
N ASP A 47 7.16 5.32 -15.99
CA ASP A 47 7.33 6.19 -14.83
C ASP A 47 6.02 6.43 -14.07
N PHE A 48 6.12 6.41 -12.74
CA PHE A 48 5.08 6.90 -11.85
C PHE A 48 5.27 8.39 -11.59
N LYS A 49 4.18 9.14 -11.57
CA LYS A 49 4.13 10.53 -11.11
C LYS A 49 3.18 10.67 -9.93
N LEU A 50 3.48 11.63 -9.06
CA LEU A 50 2.57 12.02 -7.99
C LEU A 50 1.45 12.89 -8.58
N SER A 51 0.19 12.47 -8.43
CA SER A 51 -0.95 13.22 -8.93
C SER A 51 -2.25 12.86 -8.21
N HIS A 52 -3.17 13.81 -8.12
CA HIS A 52 -4.57 13.59 -7.74
C HIS A 52 -5.49 13.40 -8.97
N GLY A 53 -4.92 13.51 -10.18
CA GLY A 53 -5.65 13.38 -11.45
C GLY A 53 -6.52 14.59 -11.80
N LYS A 54 -7.36 14.46 -12.84
CA LYS A 54 -8.20 15.56 -13.38
C LYS A 54 -9.38 15.92 -12.49
N PHE A 55 -9.87 14.97 -11.70
CA PHE A 55 -10.96 15.16 -10.75
C PHE A 55 -10.63 14.45 -9.44
N TYR A 56 -10.99 15.06 -8.31
CA TYR A 56 -10.62 14.60 -6.97
C TYR A 56 -11.62 15.14 -5.95
N GLY A 57 -11.70 14.52 -4.78
CA GLY A 57 -12.43 15.05 -3.64
C GLY A 57 -11.62 16.11 -2.89
N ASP A 58 -10.36 15.80 -2.58
CA ASP A 58 -9.41 16.69 -1.90
C ASP A 58 -8.03 16.59 -2.59
N ALA A 59 -7.57 17.71 -3.14
CA ALA A 59 -6.34 17.76 -3.94
C ALA A 59 -5.09 17.28 -3.19
N LYS A 60 -5.06 17.43 -1.85
CA LYS A 60 -3.90 17.03 -1.04
C LYS A 60 -4.02 15.57 -0.59
N LYS A 61 -5.23 15.15 -0.18
CA LYS A 61 -5.44 13.79 0.34
C LYS A 61 -5.56 12.74 -0.74
N ASP A 62 -5.98 13.13 -1.94
CA ASP A 62 -6.17 12.22 -3.07
C ASP A 62 -4.92 12.14 -3.96
N LEU A 63 -3.78 12.70 -3.52
CA LEU A 63 -2.50 12.44 -4.16
C LEU A 63 -2.16 10.95 -4.08
N GLY A 64 -1.62 10.42 -5.17
CA GLY A 64 -1.14 9.05 -5.24
C GLY A 64 -0.22 8.82 -6.42
N LEU A 65 0.28 7.59 -6.55
CA LEU A 65 1.06 7.17 -7.70
C LEU A 65 0.16 6.97 -8.91
N GLN A 66 0.41 7.73 -9.97
CA GLN A 66 -0.25 7.60 -11.26
C GLN A 66 0.74 7.11 -12.31
N THR A 67 0.37 6.04 -13.03
CA THR A 67 1.07 5.60 -14.24
C THR A 67 1.01 6.69 -15.32
N SER A 68 2.14 7.03 -15.95
CA SER A 68 2.23 8.20 -16.84
C SER A 68 2.31 7.91 -18.34
N GLU A 69 2.50 6.64 -18.71
CA GLU A 69 2.73 6.17 -20.07
C GLU A 69 1.83 4.99 -20.44
N ASP A 70 1.33 4.98 -21.68
CA ASP A 70 0.51 3.90 -22.23
C ASP A 70 1.36 2.69 -22.64
N ALA A 71 0.78 1.48 -22.57
CA ALA A 71 1.41 0.24 -23.01
C ALA A 71 2.79 -0.05 -22.39
N ARG A 72 2.99 0.35 -21.13
CA ARG A 72 4.22 0.08 -20.36
C ARG A 72 3.99 -0.91 -19.23
N PHE A 73 5.02 -1.69 -18.93
CA PHE A 73 5.12 -2.38 -17.64
C PHE A 73 5.60 -1.41 -16.57
N TYR A 74 5.11 -1.61 -15.36
CA TYR A 74 5.46 -0.80 -14.20
C TYR A 74 5.97 -1.70 -13.07
N ALA A 75 7.04 -1.25 -12.41
CA ALA A 75 7.58 -1.94 -11.24
C ALA A 75 8.18 -0.91 -10.29
N ILE A 76 7.46 -0.65 -9.20
CA ILE A 76 7.88 0.18 -8.08
C ILE A 76 7.56 -0.56 -6.78
N SER A 77 8.42 -0.46 -5.78
CA SER A 77 8.24 -1.16 -4.50
C SER A 77 8.71 -0.27 -3.35
N SER A 78 8.16 -0.48 -2.16
CA SER A 78 8.64 0.15 -0.93
C SER A 78 8.90 -0.92 0.12
N LYS A 79 10.04 -0.81 0.79
CA LYS A 79 10.42 -1.73 1.86
C LYS A 79 9.84 -1.24 3.19
N PHE A 80 9.41 -2.17 4.01
CA PHE A 80 8.95 -1.97 5.39
C PHE A 80 9.56 -3.03 6.29
N ASP A 81 9.38 -2.87 7.60
CA ASP A 81 9.93 -3.80 8.59
C ASP A 81 9.39 -5.22 8.37
N GLU A 82 10.29 -6.19 8.40
CA GLU A 82 9.91 -7.58 8.21
C GLU A 82 9.02 -8.07 9.36
N PHE A 83 8.03 -8.89 9.02
CA PHE A 83 7.12 -9.49 10.00
C PHE A 83 6.59 -10.82 9.49
N SER A 84 6.00 -11.60 10.40
CA SER A 84 5.21 -12.79 10.09
C SER A 84 3.77 -12.61 10.55
N ASN A 85 2.82 -13.04 9.73
CA ASN A 85 1.40 -13.10 10.08
C ASN A 85 0.98 -14.47 10.65
N GLU A 86 1.93 -15.36 10.98
CA GLU A 86 1.61 -16.64 11.60
C GLU A 86 0.81 -16.46 12.90
N GLY A 87 -0.35 -17.13 12.99
CA GLY A 87 -1.27 -16.99 14.12
C GLY A 87 -1.95 -15.63 14.24
N LYS A 88 -1.84 -14.74 13.24
CA LYS A 88 -2.40 -13.39 13.24
C LYS A 88 -3.19 -13.10 11.96
N THR A 89 -4.16 -12.19 12.06
CA THR A 89 -4.86 -11.68 10.87
C THR A 89 -3.97 -10.68 10.14
N LEU A 90 -3.83 -10.87 8.82
CA LEU A 90 -3.21 -9.90 7.92
C LEU A 90 -4.30 -9.13 7.16
N VAL A 91 -4.17 -7.82 7.11
CA VAL A 91 -5.02 -6.95 6.28
C VAL A 91 -4.12 -6.19 5.31
N ILE A 92 -4.45 -6.29 4.01
CA ILE A 92 -3.82 -5.50 2.95
C ILE A 92 -4.92 -4.63 2.36
N GLN A 93 -4.73 -3.31 2.39
CA GLN A 93 -5.71 -2.35 1.91
C GLN A 93 -5.01 -1.27 1.09
N PHE A 94 -5.57 -0.98 -0.08
CA PHE A 94 -5.14 0.12 -0.94
C PHE A 94 -6.33 0.59 -1.78
N THR A 95 -6.21 1.79 -2.34
CA THR A 95 -7.24 2.38 -3.22
C THR A 95 -6.73 2.45 -4.64
N VAL A 96 -7.56 2.07 -5.61
CA VAL A 96 -7.26 2.18 -7.04
C VAL A 96 -8.29 3.06 -7.72
N LYS A 97 -7.82 3.96 -8.57
CA LYS A 97 -8.65 4.82 -9.39
C LYS A 97 -8.22 4.73 -10.85
N HIS A 98 -9.00 4.04 -11.67
CA HIS A 98 -8.84 4.02 -13.12
C HIS A 98 -9.50 5.25 -13.76
N GLU A 99 -8.87 6.41 -13.59
CA GLU A 99 -9.38 7.69 -14.13
C GLU A 99 -9.52 7.68 -15.65
N GLN A 100 -8.59 7.03 -16.34
CA GLN A 100 -8.45 7.04 -17.79
C GLN A 100 -9.47 6.17 -18.53
N LYS A 101 -10.46 5.58 -17.83
CA LYS A 101 -11.35 4.54 -18.37
C LYS A 101 -10.53 3.41 -19.02
N ILE A 102 -9.72 2.77 -18.19
CA ILE A 102 -8.75 1.76 -18.62
C ILE A 102 -9.42 0.68 -19.49
N ASP A 103 -8.77 0.33 -20.58
CA ASP A 103 -9.18 -0.75 -21.49
C ASP A 103 -8.52 -2.08 -21.09
N CYS A 104 -7.23 -2.06 -20.76
CA CYS A 104 -6.45 -3.21 -20.29
C CYS A 104 -5.30 -2.74 -19.38
N GLY A 105 -5.26 -3.25 -18.15
CA GLY A 105 -4.13 -3.03 -17.25
C GLY A 105 -4.38 -3.56 -15.84
N GLY A 106 -3.30 -3.76 -15.08
CA GLY A 106 -3.36 -4.22 -13.70
C GLY A 106 -3.63 -3.08 -12.70
N GLY A 107 -4.20 -3.44 -11.56
CA GLY A 107 -4.44 -2.56 -10.42
C GLY A 107 -4.27 -3.31 -9.11
N TYR A 108 -3.29 -4.21 -9.05
CA TYR A 108 -3.03 -5.10 -7.93
C TYR A 108 -1.68 -4.77 -7.27
N VAL A 109 -1.49 -5.25 -6.04
CA VAL A 109 -0.21 -5.17 -5.32
C VAL A 109 0.38 -6.57 -5.13
N LYS A 110 1.69 -6.63 -4.86
CA LYS A 110 2.40 -7.86 -4.49
C LYS A 110 3.14 -7.64 -3.18
N VAL A 111 3.10 -8.64 -2.29
CA VAL A 111 3.89 -8.67 -1.04
C VAL A 111 5.04 -9.66 -1.23
N TYR A 112 6.26 -9.16 -1.05
CA TYR A 112 7.49 -9.89 -1.36
C TYR A 112 8.19 -10.41 -0.09
N PRO A 113 9.01 -11.47 -0.20
CA PRO A 113 9.99 -11.85 0.83
C PRO A 113 10.94 -10.70 1.19
N SER A 114 11.41 -10.64 2.44
CA SER A 114 12.21 -9.52 2.97
C SER A 114 13.60 -9.35 2.33
N ASP A 115 14.11 -10.42 1.71
CA ASP A 115 15.39 -10.50 0.99
C ASP A 115 15.27 -10.14 -0.51
N THR A 116 14.08 -9.77 -0.99
CA THR A 116 13.87 -9.38 -2.38
C THR A 116 14.67 -8.13 -2.73
N ASN A 117 15.47 -8.20 -3.81
CA ASN A 117 16.16 -7.04 -4.36
C ASN A 117 15.19 -6.18 -5.18
N GLN A 118 14.84 -4.99 -4.65
CA GLN A 118 13.89 -4.06 -5.29
C GLN A 118 14.30 -3.65 -6.71
N ASN A 119 15.60 -3.61 -7.02
CA ASN A 119 16.12 -3.24 -8.33
C ASN A 119 15.94 -4.33 -9.40
N GLU A 120 15.66 -5.56 -9.00
CA GLU A 120 15.56 -6.72 -9.88
C GLU A 120 14.12 -7.24 -10.02
N ILE A 121 13.13 -6.53 -9.46
CA ILE A 121 11.73 -6.95 -9.51
C ILE A 121 11.22 -6.96 -10.96
N THR A 122 10.64 -8.09 -11.35
CA THR A 122 9.94 -8.32 -12.61
C THR A 122 8.55 -8.91 -12.38
N GLY A 123 7.83 -9.22 -13.46
CA GLY A 123 6.55 -9.94 -13.39
C GLY A 123 6.68 -11.34 -12.77
N ASP A 124 7.83 -11.99 -12.95
CA ASP A 124 8.09 -13.38 -12.57
C ASP A 124 8.78 -13.51 -11.20
N SER A 125 9.15 -12.39 -10.58
CA SER A 125 9.76 -12.39 -9.25
C SER A 125 8.83 -13.07 -8.24
N PRO A 126 9.34 -13.99 -7.39
CA PRO A 126 8.53 -14.70 -6.41
C PRO A 126 7.94 -13.73 -5.39
N TYR A 127 6.68 -13.96 -5.02
CA TYR A 127 5.92 -13.17 -4.05
C TYR A 127 5.14 -14.11 -3.11
N HIS A 128 4.79 -13.62 -1.93
CA HIS A 128 3.93 -14.34 -0.99
C HIS A 128 2.44 -14.18 -1.34
N ILE A 129 2.02 -12.95 -1.64
CA ILE A 129 0.62 -12.60 -1.90
C ILE A 129 0.55 -11.64 -3.08
N MET A 130 -0.45 -11.84 -3.95
CA MET A 130 -0.89 -10.89 -4.96
C MET A 130 -2.39 -10.68 -4.78
N PHE A 131 -2.82 -9.41 -4.69
CA PHE A 131 -4.20 -9.01 -4.41
C PHE A 131 -4.57 -7.80 -5.26
#